data_AF-A0A370LRB4-F1
#
_entry.id   AF-A0A370LRB4-F1
#
_cell.length_a   1.000
_cell.length_b   1.000
_cell.length_c   1.000
_cell.angle_alpha   90.00
_cell.angle_beta   90.00
_cell.angle_gamma   90.00
#
_symmetry.space_group_name_H-M   'P 1'
#
loop_
_entity.id
_entity.type
_entity.pdbx_description
1 polymer ?
#
loop_
_entity_poly.entity_id
_entity_poly.type
_entity_poly.pdbx_seq_one_letter_code
_entity_poly.pdbx_strand_id
1 'polypeptide(L)'
;MKKRTTEEVRKYFAKQGCELLSEYTGAKNKLTYKCTCGNISTTIWSNFIKGHRCGLCKKSGPKKKRSVEEVKQIFKERGCEFLDKEFVNSNYKHNYKCKCGYLGKITFAGFFRQNQNCFNCGIEKNNKKNKEKNKEMQNKVKKYFEKHNCQLLDVYVKYNIKMNYICSCGRQSKIDWDHFKRGQRCGFCSSKGRVKKYTIEEVHKIFKERGCEFLDKEYKNSDYKHNYKCKCGNLAKISLHAFVHQNQYCYKCGIEKQKGPNAYNWITDREEEKDRRLFRKKCYKILEHTYNMVGSKKKDRTHKILGYSPQDLRNHIEKHPNYKDLKNQTWHLDHIFPIYAFLEYGITDPKLINSLDNLQPLSGSENSSKCNKYKKRDFEKWLANKGVNLKECK
;
A
#
# COMPACT_ATOMS: atom_id res chain seq x y z
N MET A 1 30.32 1.57 48.04
CA MET A 1 29.26 1.32 49.05
C MET A 1 29.42 -0.07 49.60
N LYS A 2 29.65 -0.22 50.91
CA LYS A 2 29.69 -1.54 51.59
C LYS A 2 28.37 -2.28 51.31
N LYS A 3 28.45 -3.50 50.76
CA LYS A 3 27.29 -4.39 50.63
C LYS A 3 26.88 -4.79 52.04
N ARG A 4 25.62 -4.50 52.41
CA ARG A 4 25.05 -4.95 53.69
C ARG A 4 25.02 -6.48 53.74
N THR A 5 25.27 -7.06 54.90
CA THR A 5 25.19 -8.52 55.08
C THR A 5 23.74 -8.94 55.35
N THR A 6 23.42 -10.23 55.12
CA THR A 6 22.10 -10.79 55.47
C THR A 6 21.75 -10.58 56.94
N GLU A 7 22.75 -10.62 57.82
CA GLU A 7 22.56 -10.46 59.25
C GLU A 7 22.16 -9.02 59.64
N GLU A 8 22.76 -8.01 59.00
CA GLU A 8 22.37 -6.60 59.19
C GLU A 8 20.94 -6.34 58.72
N VAL A 9 20.56 -6.93 57.59
CA VAL A 9 19.20 -6.82 57.04
C VAL A 9 18.21 -7.52 57.98
N ARG A 10 18.53 -8.72 58.48
CA ARG A 10 17.69 -9.47 59.43
C ARG A 10 17.44 -8.68 60.72
N LYS A 11 18.48 -8.07 61.31
CA LYS A 11 18.36 -7.18 62.48
C LYS A 11 17.43 -5.99 62.22
N TYR A 12 17.48 -5.41 61.01
CA TYR A 12 16.60 -4.29 60.65
C TYR A 12 15.12 -4.72 60.51
N PHE A 13 14.86 -5.87 59.91
CA PHE A 13 13.50 -6.43 59.86
C PHE A 13 12.97 -6.66 61.28
N ALA A 14 13.77 -7.27 62.16
CA ALA A 14 13.39 -7.54 63.54
C ALA A 14 13.08 -6.26 64.34
N LYS A 15 13.91 -5.21 64.18
CA LYS A 15 13.66 -3.88 64.80
C LYS A 15 12.31 -3.27 64.39
N GLN A 16 11.78 -3.65 63.22
CA GLN A 16 10.50 -3.19 62.69
C GLN A 16 9.36 -4.20 62.94
N GLY A 17 9.58 -5.18 63.83
CA GLY A 17 8.59 -6.22 64.17
C GLY A 17 8.31 -7.20 63.03
N CYS A 18 9.22 -7.34 62.08
CA CYS A 18 9.11 -8.26 60.94
C CYS A 18 10.23 -9.31 61.00
N GLU A 19 9.99 -10.50 60.46
CA GLU A 19 10.97 -11.59 60.46
C GLU A 19 11.43 -11.88 59.03
N LEU A 20 12.73 -11.82 58.76
CA LEU A 20 13.30 -12.09 57.43
C LEU A 20 13.47 -13.60 57.23
N LEU A 21 12.86 -14.14 56.17
CA LEU A 21 12.84 -15.58 55.87
C LEU A 21 13.81 -15.97 54.74
N SER A 22 14.30 -15.03 53.94
CA SER A 22 15.21 -15.28 52.82
C SER A 22 16.58 -14.61 53.00
N GLU A 23 17.61 -15.15 52.36
CA GLU A 23 18.94 -14.53 52.33
C GLU A 23 18.98 -13.22 51.54
N TYR A 24 19.84 -12.28 51.97
CA TYR A 24 20.04 -11.01 51.29
C TYR A 24 21.18 -11.12 50.27
N THR A 25 20.81 -11.23 49.00
CA THR A 25 21.77 -11.31 47.88
C THR A 25 21.99 -9.96 47.19
N GLY A 26 21.17 -8.93 47.50
CA GLY A 26 21.34 -7.57 46.97
C GLY A 26 20.10 -6.69 47.09
N ALA A 27 20.29 -5.36 46.99
CA ALA A 27 19.23 -4.38 47.27
C ALA A 27 18.04 -4.41 46.29
N LYS A 28 18.25 -4.94 45.08
CA LYS A 28 17.23 -5.08 44.02
C LYS A 28 16.54 -6.45 44.04
N ASN A 29 17.05 -7.41 44.81
CA ASN A 29 16.49 -8.75 44.86
C ASN A 29 15.32 -8.81 45.84
N LYS A 30 14.36 -9.68 45.54
CA LYS A 30 13.19 -9.87 46.38
C LYS A 30 13.59 -10.63 47.65
N LEU A 31 13.13 -10.12 48.78
CA LEU A 31 13.26 -10.70 50.11
C LEU A 31 11.90 -11.19 50.56
N THR A 32 11.84 -12.44 51.01
CA THR A 32 10.66 -13.04 51.64
C THR A 32 10.74 -12.80 53.14
N TYR A 33 9.66 -12.29 53.73
CA TYR A 33 9.61 -11.94 55.14
C TYR A 33 8.20 -12.12 55.69
N LYS A 34 8.10 -12.36 57.00
CA LYS A 34 6.86 -12.33 57.78
C LYS A 34 6.66 -10.91 58.31
N CYS A 35 5.56 -10.28 57.92
CA CYS A 35 5.24 -8.91 58.33
C CYS A 35 4.71 -8.88 59.78
N THR A 36 4.66 -7.69 60.40
CA THR A 36 4.08 -7.46 61.74
C THR A 36 2.66 -8.03 61.92
N CYS A 37 1.88 -8.14 60.84
CA CYS A 37 0.53 -8.71 60.86
C CYS A 37 0.51 -10.25 60.73
N GLY A 38 1.67 -10.92 60.76
CA GLY A 38 1.80 -12.36 60.58
C GLY A 38 1.82 -12.84 59.13
N ASN A 39 1.45 -11.99 58.15
CA ASN A 39 1.41 -12.37 56.73
C ASN A 39 2.82 -12.49 56.11
N ILE A 40 3.06 -13.58 55.40
CA ILE A 40 4.28 -13.80 54.62
C ILE A 40 4.17 -13.06 53.29
N SER A 41 5.16 -12.23 52.96
CA SER A 41 5.16 -11.38 51.77
C SER A 41 6.57 -11.25 51.20
N THR A 42 6.64 -10.87 49.93
CA THR A 42 7.91 -10.47 49.28
C THR A 42 8.03 -8.95 49.21
N THR A 43 9.24 -8.40 49.42
CA THR A 43 9.58 -6.98 49.22
C THR A 43 10.98 -6.84 48.63
N ILE A 44 11.41 -5.62 48.29
CA ILE A 44 12.83 -5.32 48.04
C ILE A 44 13.34 -4.41 49.16
N TRP A 45 14.65 -4.46 49.41
CA TRP A 45 15.26 -3.73 50.52
C TRP A 45 14.96 -2.23 50.50
N SER A 46 15.06 -1.59 49.33
CA SER A 46 14.80 -0.15 49.15
C SER A 46 13.36 0.25 49.46
N ASN A 47 12.38 -0.63 49.26
CA ASN A 47 10.98 -0.36 49.58
C ASN A 47 10.71 -0.55 51.08
N PHE A 48 11.33 -1.56 51.70
CA PHE A 48 11.12 -1.84 53.13
C PHE A 48 11.65 -0.71 54.03
N ILE A 49 12.82 -0.15 53.70
CA ILE A 49 13.40 1.01 54.43
C ILE A 49 12.60 2.29 54.25
N LYS A 50 11.85 2.43 53.14
CA LYS A 50 10.92 3.56 52.90
C LYS A 50 9.60 3.43 53.65
N GLY A 51 9.47 2.43 54.53
CA GLY A 51 8.26 2.21 55.32
C GLY A 51 7.17 1.39 54.62
N HIS A 52 7.42 0.85 53.42
CA HIS A 52 6.46 -0.07 52.81
C HIS A 52 6.45 -1.40 53.59
N ARG A 53 5.24 -1.90 53.85
CA ARG A 53 4.97 -3.19 54.49
C ARG A 53 4.14 -4.06 53.54
N CYS A 54 3.65 -5.20 54.01
CA CYS A 54 2.90 -6.14 53.17
C CYS A 54 1.64 -5.50 52.57
N GLY A 55 1.11 -6.10 51.50
CA GLY A 55 -0.09 -5.62 50.82
C GLY A 55 -1.32 -5.48 51.71
N LEU A 56 -1.43 -6.29 52.77
CA LEU A 56 -2.50 -6.17 53.78
C LEU A 56 -2.33 -4.90 54.62
N CYS A 57 -1.14 -4.68 55.19
CA CYS A 57 -0.83 -3.45 55.93
C CYS A 57 -0.90 -2.18 55.06
N LYS A 58 -0.61 -2.27 53.76
CA LYS A 58 -0.76 -1.16 52.80
C LYS A 58 -2.22 -0.81 52.54
N LYS A 59 -3.13 -1.79 52.61
CA LYS A 59 -4.59 -1.58 52.44
C LYS A 59 -5.27 -1.08 53.73
N SER A 60 -4.69 -1.35 54.90
CA SER A 60 -5.24 -0.99 56.21
C SER A 60 -4.66 0.28 56.86
N GLY A 61 -3.74 0.99 56.19
CA GLY A 61 -3.22 2.27 56.69
C GLY A 61 -4.33 3.34 56.82
N PRO A 62 -4.28 4.24 57.81
CA PRO A 62 -5.29 5.26 58.01
C PRO A 62 -5.35 6.18 56.79
N LYS A 63 -6.45 6.13 56.03
CA LYS A 63 -6.74 7.13 55.00
C LYS A 63 -7.06 8.44 55.73
N LYS A 64 -6.18 9.44 55.64
CA LYS A 64 -6.42 10.78 56.17
C LYS A 64 -7.73 11.31 55.56
N LYS A 65 -8.84 11.25 56.32
CA LYS A 65 -10.12 11.85 55.95
C LYS A 65 -9.93 13.36 56.11
N ARG A 66 -10.16 14.12 55.02
CA ARG A 66 -10.20 15.59 55.09
C ARG A 66 -11.52 16.03 55.69
N SER A 67 -11.50 17.08 56.50
CA SER A 67 -12.74 17.65 57.04
C SER A 67 -13.47 18.45 55.95
N VAL A 68 -14.77 18.70 56.13
CA VAL A 68 -15.55 19.51 55.16
C VAL A 68 -15.08 20.97 55.18
N GLU A 69 -14.58 21.47 56.31
CA GLU A 69 -14.00 22.80 56.47
C GLU A 69 -12.72 22.95 55.65
N GLU A 70 -11.83 21.96 55.69
CA GLU A 70 -10.62 21.93 54.85
C GLU A 70 -11.00 21.97 53.35
N VAL A 71 -12.04 21.24 52.96
CA VAL A 71 -12.53 21.20 51.57
C VAL A 71 -13.14 22.55 51.15
N LYS A 72 -13.95 23.17 52.02
CA LYS A 72 -14.52 24.51 51.77
C LYS A 72 -13.43 25.56 51.57
N GLN A 73 -12.40 25.55 52.42
CA GLN A 73 -11.28 26.48 52.34
C GLN A 73 -10.53 26.34 51.00
N ILE A 74 -10.26 25.10 50.58
CA ILE A 74 -9.60 24.80 49.30
C ILE A 74 -10.39 25.31 48.09
N PHE A 75 -11.72 25.15 48.10
CA PHE A 75 -12.56 25.67 47.02
C PHE A 75 -12.49 27.19 46.98
N LYS A 76 -12.56 27.84 48.15
CA LYS A 76 -12.52 29.30 48.31
C LYS A 76 -11.20 29.91 47.83
N GLU A 77 -10.06 29.28 48.12
CA GLU A 77 -8.73 29.71 47.63
C GLU A 77 -8.63 29.76 46.10
N ARG A 78 -9.44 28.95 45.40
CA ARG A 78 -9.52 28.94 43.93
C ARG A 78 -10.69 29.76 43.37
N GLY A 79 -11.33 30.56 44.23
CA GLY A 79 -12.49 31.40 43.90
C GLY A 79 -13.77 30.62 43.63
N CYS A 80 -13.88 29.39 44.13
CA CYS A 80 -15.08 28.56 44.03
C CYS A 80 -15.71 28.35 45.42
N GLU A 81 -16.97 27.94 45.47
CA GLU A 81 -17.70 27.70 46.72
C GLU A 81 -18.14 26.24 46.77
N PHE A 82 -17.90 25.55 47.88
CA PHE A 82 -18.38 24.19 48.10
C PHE A 82 -19.74 24.24 48.81
N LEU A 83 -20.75 23.61 48.22
CA LEU A 83 -22.16 23.78 48.62
C LEU A 83 -22.72 22.61 49.44
N ASP A 84 -22.05 21.46 49.47
CA ASP A 84 -22.52 20.34 50.28
C ASP A 84 -22.27 20.59 51.77
N LYS A 85 -23.20 20.08 52.60
CA LYS A 85 -23.07 20.13 54.06
C LYS A 85 -21.93 19.25 54.58
N GLU A 86 -21.66 18.13 53.89
CA GLU A 86 -20.68 17.13 54.30
C GLU A 86 -19.76 16.72 53.14
N PHE A 87 -18.54 16.30 53.49
CA PHE A 87 -17.58 15.74 52.55
C PHE A 87 -17.56 14.21 52.62
N VAL A 88 -18.23 13.57 51.65
CA VAL A 88 -18.33 12.11 51.53
C VAL A 88 -16.97 11.46 51.23
N ASN A 89 -16.37 11.73 50.06
CA ASN A 89 -15.03 11.26 49.70
C ASN A 89 -14.53 11.94 48.41
N SER A 90 -13.25 11.76 48.07
CA SER A 90 -12.64 12.48 46.94
C SER A 90 -13.17 12.12 45.54
N ASN A 91 -13.86 11.00 45.39
CA ASN A 91 -14.43 10.51 44.13
C ASN A 91 -15.94 10.77 44.03
N TYR A 92 -16.59 11.20 45.11
CA TYR A 92 -17.98 11.60 45.11
C TYR A 92 -18.15 12.95 44.39
N LYS A 93 -19.27 13.11 43.68
CA LYS A 93 -19.59 14.33 42.93
C LYS A 93 -20.32 15.32 43.85
N HIS A 94 -19.59 16.31 44.33
CA HIS A 94 -20.08 17.32 45.25
C HIS A 94 -20.65 18.54 44.56
N ASN A 95 -21.70 19.16 45.14
CA ASN A 95 -22.22 20.42 44.62
C ASN A 95 -21.24 21.56 44.90
N TYR A 96 -20.98 22.39 43.89
CA TYR A 96 -20.11 23.55 44.01
C TYR A 96 -20.57 24.69 43.10
N LYS A 97 -20.18 25.91 43.45
CA LYS A 97 -20.30 27.12 42.63
C LYS A 97 -18.91 27.50 42.11
N CYS A 98 -18.77 27.56 40.79
CA CYS A 98 -17.55 28.03 40.16
C CYS A 98 -17.44 29.56 40.25
N LYS A 99 -16.22 30.11 40.14
CA LYS A 99 -15.96 31.56 40.06
C LYS A 99 -16.76 32.30 38.98
N CYS A 100 -17.18 31.61 37.91
CA CYS A 100 -18.00 32.20 36.85
C CYS A 100 -19.50 32.18 37.16
N GLY A 101 -19.89 31.80 38.38
CA GLY A 101 -21.29 31.68 38.81
C GLY A 101 -21.95 30.33 38.47
N TYR A 102 -21.29 29.45 37.71
CA TYR A 102 -21.84 28.14 37.35
C TYR A 102 -22.04 27.25 38.58
N LEU A 103 -23.26 26.75 38.75
CA LEU A 103 -23.61 25.73 39.75
C LEU A 103 -23.55 24.35 39.10
N GLY A 104 -22.81 23.43 39.70
CA GLY A 104 -22.70 22.09 39.18
C GLY A 104 -22.15 21.09 40.18
N LYS A 105 -21.81 19.90 39.69
CA LYS A 105 -21.25 18.81 40.51
C LYS A 105 -19.84 18.47 40.05
N ILE A 106 -18.88 18.39 40.96
CA ILE A 106 -17.50 18.02 40.67
C ILE A 106 -16.94 17.07 41.73
N THR A 107 -16.03 16.18 41.32
CA THR A 107 -15.28 15.38 42.30
C THR A 107 -14.11 16.18 42.84
N PHE A 108 -13.76 16.00 44.11
CA PHE A 108 -12.59 16.65 44.69
C PHE A 108 -11.32 16.30 43.93
N ALA A 109 -11.15 15.04 43.51
CA ALA A 109 -10.01 14.65 42.66
C ALA A 109 -10.01 15.33 41.28
N GLY A 110 -11.19 15.53 40.68
CA GLY A 110 -11.37 16.23 39.40
C GLY A 110 -11.03 17.72 39.49
N PHE A 111 -11.45 18.39 40.57
CA PHE A 111 -11.17 19.80 40.84
C PHE A 111 -9.65 20.10 40.93
N PHE A 112 -8.85 19.15 41.41
CA PHE A 112 -7.39 19.30 41.45
C PHE A 112 -6.67 18.91 40.16
N ARG A 113 -7.17 17.90 39.43
CA ARG A 113 -6.57 17.47 38.16
C ARG A 113 -6.86 18.42 37.02
N GLN A 114 -8.03 19.04 37.01
CA GLN A 114 -8.40 20.03 36.01
C GLN A 114 -8.00 21.41 36.54
N ASN A 115 -6.99 22.03 35.93
CA ASN A 115 -6.61 23.43 36.19
C ASN A 115 -7.65 24.45 35.63
N GLN A 116 -8.91 24.00 35.56
CA GLN A 116 -10.06 24.61 34.91
C GLN A 116 -11.23 24.46 35.88
N ASN A 117 -11.59 25.55 36.56
CA ASN A 117 -12.58 25.56 37.65
C ASN A 117 -13.93 24.91 37.27
N CYS A 118 -14.41 25.14 36.05
CA CYS A 118 -15.55 24.45 35.45
C CYS A 118 -15.34 24.26 33.94
N PHE A 119 -16.22 23.47 33.31
CA PHE A 119 -16.21 23.21 31.87
C PHE A 119 -16.30 24.51 31.04
N ASN A 120 -17.19 25.43 31.40
CA ASN A 120 -17.38 26.70 30.69
C ASN A 120 -16.14 27.60 30.74
N CYS A 121 -15.54 27.77 31.93
CA CYS A 121 -14.26 28.46 32.07
C CYS A 121 -13.14 27.77 31.26
N GLY A 122 -13.18 26.45 31.14
CA GLY A 122 -12.25 25.69 30.31
C GLY A 122 -12.41 26.03 28.82
N ILE A 123 -13.65 26.09 28.32
CA ILE A 123 -13.97 26.49 26.94
C ILE A 123 -13.48 27.92 26.67
N GLU A 124 -13.80 28.87 27.55
CA GLU A 124 -13.42 30.28 27.37
C GLU A 124 -11.90 30.46 27.30
N LYS A 125 -11.15 29.82 28.21
CA LYS A 125 -9.67 29.87 28.16
C LYS A 125 -9.13 29.27 26.87
N ASN A 126 -9.69 28.15 26.41
CA ASN A 126 -9.27 27.52 25.15
C ASN A 126 -9.60 28.39 23.94
N ASN A 127 -10.77 29.01 23.90
CA ASN A 127 -11.17 29.93 22.85
C ASN A 127 -10.26 31.16 22.80
N LYS A 128 -9.91 31.74 23.95
CA LYS A 128 -8.97 32.86 24.04
C LYS A 128 -7.58 32.46 23.52
N LYS A 129 -7.06 31.31 23.97
CA LYS A 129 -5.77 30.77 23.53
C LYS A 129 -5.74 30.46 22.02
N ASN A 130 -6.83 29.94 21.46
CA ASN A 130 -6.94 29.65 20.03
C ASN A 130 -7.05 30.94 19.20
N LYS A 131 -7.77 31.96 19.70
CA LYS A 131 -7.86 33.27 19.05
C LYS A 131 -6.48 33.96 18.97
N GLU A 132 -5.71 33.91 20.05
CA GLU A 132 -4.33 34.42 20.09
C GLU A 132 -3.41 33.67 19.11
N LYS A 133 -3.46 32.34 19.10
CA LYS A 133 -2.68 31.50 18.15
C LYS A 133 -3.03 31.77 16.69
N ASN A 134 -4.32 31.92 16.37
CA ASN A 134 -4.75 32.21 15.00
C ASN A 134 -4.27 33.60 14.55
N LYS A 135 -4.31 34.59 15.45
CA LYS A 135 -3.78 35.94 15.19
C LYS A 135 -2.27 35.93 14.96
N GLU A 136 -1.53 35.16 15.77
CA GLU A 136 -0.09 34.97 15.60
C GLU A 136 0.24 34.32 14.25
N MET A 137 -0.50 33.27 13.87
CA MET A 137 -0.32 32.58 12.59
C MET A 137 -0.66 33.48 11.40
N GLN A 138 -1.75 34.24 11.48
CA GLN A 138 -2.10 35.25 10.45
C GLN A 138 -0.95 36.22 10.22
N ASN A 139 -0.38 36.78 11.30
CA ASN A 139 0.73 37.73 11.23
C ASN A 139 1.99 37.08 10.65
N LYS A 140 2.28 35.83 11.01
CA LYS A 140 3.42 35.08 10.48
C LYS A 140 3.31 34.84 8.98
N VAL A 141 2.12 34.43 8.50
CA VAL A 141 1.85 34.23 7.08
C VAL A 141 2.00 35.57 6.34
N LYS A 142 1.36 36.63 6.83
CA LYS A 142 1.44 37.97 6.21
C LYS A 142 2.88 38.46 6.07
N LYS A 143 3.67 38.43 7.15
CA LYS A 143 5.10 38.80 7.14
C LYS A 143 5.92 37.94 6.18
N TYR A 144 5.57 36.66 6.02
CA TYR A 144 6.26 35.78 5.07
C TYR A 144 5.96 36.15 3.62
N PHE A 145 4.71 36.53 3.29
CA PHE A 145 4.40 37.08 1.98
C PHE A 145 5.21 38.36 1.72
N GLU A 146 5.23 39.29 2.68
CA GLU A 146 5.96 40.57 2.56
C GLU A 146 7.47 40.37 2.38
N LYS A 147 8.08 39.43 3.12
CA LYS A 147 9.50 39.05 2.96
C LYS A 147 9.85 38.58 1.54
N HIS A 148 8.88 38.03 0.82
CA HIS A 148 9.04 37.56 -0.56
C HIS A 148 8.46 38.55 -1.58
N ASN A 149 8.37 39.83 -1.22
CA ASN A 149 7.81 40.92 -2.02
C ASN A 149 6.40 40.62 -2.54
N CYS A 150 5.60 39.89 -1.78
CA CYS A 150 4.21 39.58 -2.09
C CYS A 150 3.29 40.16 -1.02
N GLN A 151 2.05 40.48 -1.36
CA GLN A 151 1.06 41.02 -0.43
C GLN A 151 -0.15 40.10 -0.32
N LEU A 152 -0.40 39.56 0.86
CA LEU A 152 -1.60 38.75 1.13
C LEU A 152 -2.83 39.66 1.23
N LEU A 153 -3.90 39.32 0.49
CA LEU A 153 -5.17 40.07 0.51
C LEU A 153 -6.21 39.43 1.43
N ASP A 154 -6.24 38.10 1.50
CA ASP A 154 -7.21 37.36 2.31
C ASP A 154 -6.70 37.05 3.73
N VAL A 155 -7.65 36.69 4.62
CA VAL A 155 -7.34 36.11 5.92
C VAL A 155 -6.90 34.65 5.73
N TYR A 156 -5.78 34.28 6.34
CA TYR A 156 -5.31 32.90 6.42
C TYR A 156 -6.25 32.09 7.33
N VAL A 157 -6.80 31.03 6.77
CA VAL A 157 -7.66 30.08 7.49
C VAL A 157 -6.88 28.81 7.82
N LYS A 158 -6.34 28.14 6.80
CA LYS A 158 -5.58 26.89 6.92
C LYS A 158 -4.62 26.71 5.75
N TYR A 159 -3.71 25.74 5.87
CA TYR A 159 -2.59 25.56 4.96
C TYR A 159 -2.97 25.20 3.51
N ASN A 160 -4.13 24.58 3.30
CA ASN A 160 -4.62 24.09 2.00
C ASN A 160 -5.80 24.89 1.41
N ILE A 161 -6.17 26.04 2.01
CA ILE A 161 -7.11 26.97 1.39
C ILE A 161 -6.32 27.96 0.55
N LYS A 162 -6.77 28.16 -0.69
CA LYS A 162 -6.22 29.18 -1.59
C LYS A 162 -6.63 30.57 -1.10
N MET A 163 -5.66 31.47 -1.05
CA MET A 163 -5.82 32.86 -0.65
C MET A 163 -5.43 33.77 -1.81
N ASN A 164 -6.18 34.85 -1.99
CA ASN A 164 -5.84 35.93 -2.90
C ASN A 164 -4.60 36.68 -2.38
N TYR A 165 -3.69 37.00 -3.28
CA TYR A 165 -2.48 37.75 -2.98
C TYR A 165 -1.97 38.48 -4.24
N ILE A 166 -1.21 39.55 -4.04
CA ILE A 166 -0.43 40.23 -5.08
C ILE A 166 0.97 39.63 -5.06
N CYS A 167 1.40 39.07 -6.19
CA CYS A 167 2.71 38.46 -6.34
C CYS A 167 3.79 39.54 -6.55
N SER A 168 5.06 39.18 -6.36
CA SER A 168 6.22 40.05 -6.59
C SER A 168 6.34 40.63 -8.00
N CYS A 169 5.62 40.09 -8.99
CA CYS A 169 5.51 40.68 -10.32
C CYS A 169 4.33 41.67 -10.48
N GLY A 170 3.67 42.07 -9.38
CA GLY A 170 2.51 42.96 -9.39
C GLY A 170 1.18 42.31 -9.79
N ARG A 171 1.16 41.01 -10.15
CA ARG A 171 -0.08 40.32 -10.56
C ARG A 171 -0.83 39.77 -9.35
N GLN A 172 -2.14 39.99 -9.32
CA GLN A 172 -3.03 39.31 -8.38
C GLN A 172 -3.21 37.84 -8.78
N SER A 173 -3.13 36.94 -7.81
CA SER A 173 -3.28 35.51 -8.02
C SER A 173 -3.83 34.82 -6.76
N LYS A 174 -4.04 33.50 -6.86
CA LYS A 174 -4.53 32.66 -5.76
C LYS A 174 -3.52 31.56 -5.48
N ILE A 175 -3.13 31.38 -4.22
CA ILE A 175 -2.21 30.32 -3.78
C ILE A 175 -2.53 29.87 -2.37
N ASP A 176 -2.30 28.60 -2.06
CA ASP A 176 -2.33 28.13 -0.67
C ASP A 176 -0.97 28.30 0.01
N TRP A 177 -0.96 28.20 1.35
CA TRP A 177 0.23 28.45 2.15
C TRP A 177 1.35 27.45 1.89
N ASP A 178 1.03 26.17 1.72
CA ASP A 178 2.03 25.13 1.50
C ASP A 178 2.77 25.33 0.18
N HIS A 179 2.05 25.64 -0.91
CA HIS A 179 2.67 25.94 -2.20
C HIS A 179 3.50 27.23 -2.15
N PHE A 180 3.01 28.29 -1.51
CA PHE A 180 3.77 29.53 -1.37
C PHE A 180 5.07 29.34 -0.58
N LYS A 181 4.99 28.57 0.52
CA LYS A 181 6.13 28.21 1.38
C LYS A 181 7.17 27.38 0.63
N ARG A 182 6.76 26.47 -0.24
CA ARG A 182 7.65 25.69 -1.13
C ARG A 182 8.31 26.52 -2.25
N GLY A 183 8.07 27.83 -2.30
CA GLY A 183 8.69 28.73 -3.28
C GLY A 183 7.87 28.93 -4.55
N GLN A 184 6.67 28.36 -4.66
CA GLN A 184 5.79 28.65 -5.79
C GLN A 184 5.26 30.08 -5.70
N ARG A 185 5.08 30.70 -6.86
CA ARG A 185 4.56 32.06 -7.02
C ARG A 185 3.40 32.03 -8.02
N CYS A 186 3.00 33.18 -8.56
CA CYS A 186 1.89 33.22 -9.50
C CYS A 186 2.23 32.37 -10.73
N GLY A 187 1.22 31.96 -11.50
CA GLY A 187 1.45 31.10 -12.68
C GLY A 187 2.53 31.64 -13.64
N PHE A 188 2.63 32.97 -13.78
CA PHE A 188 3.64 33.63 -14.58
C PHE A 188 5.06 33.56 -13.99
N CYS A 189 5.23 33.81 -12.69
CA CYS A 189 6.54 33.70 -12.04
C CYS A 189 6.97 32.23 -11.92
N SER A 190 6.02 31.33 -11.67
CA SER A 190 6.26 29.89 -11.59
C SER A 190 6.62 29.29 -12.97
N SER A 191 6.11 29.85 -14.07
CA SER A 191 6.50 29.42 -15.43
C SER A 191 7.86 29.95 -15.85
N LYS A 192 8.23 31.19 -15.47
CA LYS A 192 9.55 31.76 -15.73
C LYS A 192 10.70 30.95 -15.14
N GLY A 193 10.50 30.27 -14.01
CA GLY A 193 11.52 29.43 -13.35
C GLY A 193 11.59 27.97 -13.81
N ARG A 194 10.63 27.49 -14.63
CA ARG A 194 10.57 26.07 -15.05
C ARG A 194 11.26 25.78 -16.38
N VAL A 195 11.43 26.78 -17.24
CA VAL A 195 12.03 26.60 -18.56
C VAL A 195 13.49 27.02 -18.48
N LYS A 196 14.40 26.06 -18.39
CA LYS A 196 15.82 26.34 -18.64
C LYS A 196 15.92 26.87 -20.07
N LYS A 197 16.25 28.16 -20.20
CA LYS A 197 16.49 28.77 -21.51
C LYS A 197 17.89 28.38 -21.94
N TYR A 198 17.98 27.71 -23.08
CA TYR A 198 19.26 27.41 -23.71
C TYR A 198 19.64 28.57 -24.63
N THR A 199 20.92 28.94 -24.63
CA THR A 199 21.44 29.79 -25.71
C THR A 199 21.66 28.97 -26.98
N ILE A 200 21.76 29.62 -28.13
CA ILE A 200 22.02 28.91 -29.39
C ILE A 200 23.37 28.16 -29.35
N GLU A 201 24.37 28.73 -28.69
CA GLU A 201 25.69 28.13 -28.51
C GLU A 201 25.61 26.84 -27.68
N GLU A 202 24.81 26.85 -26.60
CA GLU A 202 24.54 25.65 -25.80
C GLU A 202 23.83 24.57 -26.62
N VAL A 203 22.87 24.95 -27.47
CA VAL A 203 22.19 24.00 -28.36
C VAL A 203 23.16 23.38 -29.37
N HIS A 204 24.02 24.18 -30.01
CA HIS A 204 25.06 23.65 -30.91
C HIS A 204 25.98 22.66 -30.18
N LYS A 205 26.40 22.97 -28.96
CA LYS A 205 27.23 22.08 -28.14
C LYS A 205 26.51 20.76 -27.84
N ILE A 206 25.25 20.81 -27.42
CA ILE A 206 24.43 19.62 -27.12
C ILE A 206 24.29 18.69 -28.34
N PHE A 207 24.02 19.25 -29.51
CA PHE A 207 23.92 18.45 -30.74
C PHE A 207 25.29 17.83 -31.09
N LYS A 208 26.37 18.62 -31.03
CA LYS A 208 27.72 18.17 -31.36
C LYS A 208 28.23 17.05 -30.45
N GLU A 209 28.01 17.16 -29.14
CA GLU A 209 28.36 16.11 -28.15
C GLU A 209 27.68 14.77 -28.44
N ARG A 210 26.53 14.78 -29.12
CA ARG A 210 25.79 13.58 -29.51
C ARG A 210 26.00 13.20 -30.98
N GLY A 211 27.05 13.73 -31.61
CA GLY A 211 27.43 13.48 -33.00
C GLY A 211 26.44 14.02 -34.02
N CYS A 212 25.62 15.00 -33.66
CA CYS A 212 24.64 15.65 -34.52
C CYS A 212 25.02 17.12 -34.76
N GLU A 213 24.46 17.75 -35.78
CA GLU A 213 24.74 19.15 -36.13
C GLU A 213 23.42 19.94 -36.22
N PHE A 214 23.29 21.00 -35.44
CA PHE A 214 22.13 21.90 -35.47
C PHE A 214 22.26 22.87 -36.66
N LEU A 215 21.20 23.04 -37.45
CA LEU A 215 21.25 23.75 -38.74
C LEU A 215 20.45 25.06 -38.78
N ASP A 216 19.57 25.31 -37.81
CA ASP A 216 18.82 26.57 -37.79
C ASP A 216 19.71 27.74 -37.36
N LYS A 217 19.50 28.91 -37.97
CA LYS A 217 20.22 30.15 -37.61
C LYS A 217 19.88 30.67 -36.22
N GLU A 218 18.69 30.34 -35.71
CA GLU A 218 18.17 30.81 -34.43
C GLU A 218 17.49 29.68 -33.65
N TYR A 219 17.70 29.67 -32.33
CA TYR A 219 16.97 28.80 -31.42
C TYR A 219 15.72 29.49 -30.88
N LYS A 220 14.56 28.85 -31.03
CA LYS A 220 13.26 29.43 -30.65
C LYS A 220 12.90 29.05 -29.21
N ASN A 221 12.66 27.76 -28.98
CA ASN A 221 12.36 27.20 -27.66
C ASN A 221 12.52 25.67 -27.70
N SER A 222 12.39 25.03 -26.53
CA SER A 222 12.69 23.61 -26.36
C SER A 222 11.74 22.67 -27.08
N ASP A 223 10.53 23.15 -27.39
CA ASP A 223 9.43 22.37 -27.95
C ASP A 223 9.31 22.58 -29.47
N TYR A 224 9.88 23.65 -30.00
CA TYR A 224 9.95 23.91 -31.42
C TYR A 224 10.82 22.87 -32.13
N LYS A 225 10.35 22.37 -33.28
CA LYS A 225 11.08 21.39 -34.09
C LYS A 225 12.08 22.09 -35.00
N HIS A 226 13.36 21.97 -34.64
CA HIS A 226 14.49 22.59 -35.33
C HIS A 226 15.12 21.67 -36.37
N ASN A 227 15.67 22.24 -37.45
CA ASN A 227 16.42 21.47 -38.43
C ASN A 227 17.79 21.04 -37.87
N TYR A 228 18.16 19.79 -38.10
CA TYR A 228 19.46 19.27 -37.70
C TYR A 228 19.91 18.12 -38.63
N LYS A 229 21.21 17.87 -38.70
CA LYS A 229 21.82 16.68 -39.30
C LYS A 229 22.09 15.66 -38.20
N CYS A 230 21.46 14.50 -38.30
CA CYS A 230 21.65 13.42 -37.34
C CYS A 230 23.03 12.75 -37.50
N LYS A 231 23.50 12.04 -36.46
CA LYS A 231 24.74 11.26 -36.50
C LYS A 231 24.87 10.23 -37.63
N CYS A 232 23.74 9.80 -38.22
CA CYS A 232 23.73 8.93 -39.38
C CYS A 232 23.78 9.70 -40.72
N GLY A 233 24.05 11.01 -40.69
CA GLY A 233 24.06 11.91 -41.86
C GLY A 233 22.70 12.41 -42.33
N ASN A 234 21.59 11.91 -41.78
CA ASN A 234 20.24 12.25 -42.27
C ASN A 234 19.77 13.62 -41.77
N LEU A 235 19.26 14.45 -42.68
CA LEU A 235 18.59 15.72 -42.34
C LEU A 235 17.20 15.45 -41.76
N ALA A 236 16.90 16.05 -40.61
CA ALA A 236 15.65 15.84 -39.91
C ALA A 236 15.25 17.09 -39.10
N LYS A 237 14.04 17.04 -38.52
CA LYS A 237 13.56 18.04 -37.57
C LYS A 237 13.31 17.40 -36.21
N ILE A 238 13.74 18.03 -35.12
CA ILE A 238 13.50 17.55 -33.74
C ILE A 238 13.42 18.72 -32.76
N SER A 239 12.67 18.55 -31.67
CA SER A 239 12.68 19.50 -30.57
C SER A 239 13.83 19.22 -29.61
N LEU A 240 14.37 20.26 -28.96
CA LEU A 240 15.45 20.09 -27.99
C LEU A 240 15.01 19.18 -26.83
N HIS A 241 13.75 19.28 -26.41
CA HIS A 241 13.18 18.40 -25.38
C HIS A 241 13.22 16.92 -25.79
N ALA A 242 12.74 16.57 -26.99
CA ALA A 242 12.74 15.20 -27.48
C ALA A 242 14.17 14.66 -27.68
N PHE A 243 15.07 15.51 -28.18
CA PHE A 243 16.47 15.15 -28.33
C PHE A 243 17.13 14.90 -26.98
N VAL A 244 17.09 15.86 -26.05
CA VAL A 244 17.82 15.81 -24.77
C VAL A 244 17.21 14.80 -23.79
N HIS A 245 15.90 14.87 -23.55
CA HIS A 245 15.24 14.13 -22.47
C HIS A 245 14.65 12.79 -22.91
N GLN A 246 14.21 12.67 -24.16
CA GLN A 246 13.61 11.43 -24.68
C GLN A 246 14.61 10.56 -25.46
N ASN A 247 15.86 11.05 -25.62
CA ASN A 247 16.93 10.39 -26.34
C ASN A 247 16.50 9.93 -27.76
N GLN A 248 15.74 10.79 -28.43
CA GLN A 248 15.26 10.56 -29.79
C GLN A 248 16.23 11.15 -30.82
N TYR A 249 16.27 10.52 -31.99
CA TYR A 249 17.09 10.89 -33.14
C TYR A 249 16.22 10.91 -34.41
N CYS A 250 16.83 10.87 -35.59
CA CYS A 250 16.07 10.83 -36.82
C CYS A 250 15.28 9.52 -36.97
N TYR A 251 14.29 9.53 -37.86
CA TYR A 251 13.43 8.38 -38.13
C TYR A 251 14.23 7.10 -38.46
N LYS A 252 15.29 7.21 -39.28
CA LYS A 252 16.16 6.07 -39.63
C LYS A 252 16.83 5.46 -38.39
N CYS A 253 17.46 6.29 -37.55
CA CYS A 253 18.04 5.85 -36.27
C CYS A 253 16.97 5.26 -35.32
N GLY A 254 15.76 5.82 -35.33
CA GLY A 254 14.63 5.31 -34.57
C GLY A 254 14.22 3.90 -35.00
N ILE A 255 14.14 3.62 -36.31
CA ILE A 255 13.88 2.30 -36.86
C ILE A 255 14.99 1.33 -36.47
N GLU A 256 16.26 1.71 -36.67
CA GLU A 256 17.39 0.83 -36.34
C GLU A 256 17.39 0.42 -34.87
N LYS A 257 17.02 1.34 -33.96
CA LYS A 257 16.85 1.03 -32.54
C LYS A 257 15.75 0.00 -32.25
N GLN A 258 14.74 -0.11 -33.12
CA GLN A 258 13.63 -1.07 -32.99
C GLN A 258 13.91 -2.42 -33.66
N LYS A 259 15.03 -2.56 -34.38
CA LYS A 259 15.42 -3.83 -35.01
C LYS A 259 16.29 -4.66 -34.06
N GLY A 260 16.26 -5.98 -34.26
CA GLY A 260 17.18 -6.92 -33.63
C GLY A 260 16.76 -7.40 -32.24
N PRO A 261 17.64 -8.16 -31.55
CA PRO A 261 17.32 -8.88 -30.31
C PRO A 261 16.84 -8.02 -29.14
N ASN A 262 17.13 -6.72 -29.18
CA ASN A 262 16.73 -5.77 -28.14
C ASN A 262 15.26 -5.32 -28.27
N ALA A 263 14.58 -5.64 -29.36
CA ALA A 263 13.16 -5.34 -29.53
C ALA A 263 12.31 -6.34 -28.73
N TYR A 264 11.31 -5.85 -27.99
CA TYR A 264 10.46 -6.68 -27.11
C TYR A 264 9.68 -7.77 -27.87
N ASN A 265 9.49 -7.60 -29.18
CA ASN A 265 8.79 -8.51 -30.07
C ASN A 265 9.76 -9.26 -31.03
N TRP A 266 11.07 -9.20 -30.78
CA TRP A 266 12.03 -9.95 -31.57
C TRP A 266 11.85 -11.45 -31.33
N ILE A 267 11.66 -12.19 -32.42
CA ILE A 267 11.57 -13.65 -32.42
C ILE A 267 12.90 -14.18 -32.96
N THR A 268 13.62 -14.92 -32.13
CA THR A 268 14.91 -15.54 -32.45
C THR A 268 14.75 -16.65 -33.49
N ASP A 269 13.84 -17.59 -33.23
CA ASP A 269 13.49 -18.68 -34.15
C ASP A 269 12.08 -18.47 -34.72
N ARG A 270 12.03 -18.07 -35.99
CA ARG A 270 10.77 -17.79 -36.68
C ARG A 270 10.02 -19.06 -37.07
N GLU A 271 10.72 -20.16 -37.32
CA GLU A 271 10.09 -21.43 -37.69
C GLU A 271 9.48 -22.09 -36.45
N GLU A 272 10.19 -22.08 -35.32
CA GLU A 272 9.65 -22.53 -34.04
C GLU A 272 8.40 -21.73 -33.63
N GLU A 273 8.40 -20.41 -33.80
CA GLU A 273 7.23 -19.58 -33.51
C GLU A 273 6.06 -19.87 -34.46
N LYS A 274 6.32 -20.16 -35.74
CA LYS A 274 5.29 -20.59 -36.69
C LYS A 274 4.66 -21.92 -36.25
N ASP A 275 5.48 -22.89 -35.88
CA ASP A 275 5.05 -24.19 -35.34
C ASP A 275 4.20 -23.98 -34.08
N ARG A 276 4.69 -23.21 -33.12
CA ARG A 276 3.98 -22.91 -31.87
C ARG A 276 2.62 -22.28 -32.12
N ARG A 277 2.52 -21.34 -33.08
CA ARG A 277 1.26 -20.72 -33.50
C ARG A 277 0.32 -21.72 -34.16
N LEU A 278 0.85 -22.58 -35.03
CA LEU A 278 0.07 -23.62 -35.70
C LEU A 278 -0.59 -24.56 -34.68
N PHE A 279 0.18 -25.17 -33.78
CA PHE A 279 -0.36 -26.10 -32.79
C PHE A 279 -1.30 -25.41 -31.78
N ARG A 280 -1.01 -24.17 -31.38
CA ARG A 280 -1.93 -23.38 -30.56
C ARG A 280 -3.27 -23.15 -31.27
N LYS A 281 -3.25 -22.85 -32.57
CA LYS A 281 -4.45 -22.68 -33.38
C LYS A 281 -5.24 -23.99 -33.50
N LYS A 282 -4.56 -25.12 -33.66
CA LYS A 282 -5.18 -26.46 -33.69
C LYS A 282 -5.90 -26.80 -32.38
N CYS A 283 -5.25 -26.61 -31.23
CA CYS A 283 -5.89 -26.80 -29.90
C CYS A 283 -7.12 -25.89 -29.73
N TYR A 284 -7.03 -24.64 -30.16
CA TYR A 284 -8.16 -23.72 -30.10
C TYR A 284 -9.33 -24.20 -30.97
N LYS A 285 -9.05 -24.60 -32.22
CA LYS A 285 -10.07 -24.99 -33.20
C LYS A 285 -10.79 -26.28 -32.83
N ILE A 286 -10.08 -27.29 -32.33
CA ILE A 286 -10.70 -28.56 -31.95
C ILE A 286 -11.61 -28.39 -30.73
N LEU A 287 -11.18 -27.55 -29.77
CA LEU A 287 -11.97 -27.23 -28.59
C LEU A 287 -13.21 -26.40 -28.94
N GLU A 288 -13.06 -25.41 -29.84
CA GLU A 288 -14.18 -24.62 -30.39
C GLU A 288 -15.21 -25.53 -31.05
N HIS A 289 -14.78 -26.49 -31.88
CA HIS A 289 -15.67 -27.45 -32.52
C HIS A 289 -16.41 -28.34 -31.50
N THR A 290 -15.70 -28.84 -30.48
CA THR A 290 -16.29 -29.62 -29.39
C THR A 290 -17.37 -28.84 -28.65
N TYR A 291 -17.08 -27.59 -28.27
CA TYR A 291 -18.05 -26.74 -27.57
C TYR A 291 -19.30 -26.45 -28.39
N ASN A 292 -19.14 -26.20 -29.69
CA ASN A 292 -20.26 -25.99 -30.61
C ASN A 292 -21.16 -27.22 -30.70
N MET A 293 -20.59 -28.43 -30.67
CA MET A 293 -21.35 -29.68 -30.75
C MET A 293 -22.00 -30.08 -29.42
N VAL A 294 -21.30 -29.87 -28.31
CA VAL A 294 -21.82 -30.13 -26.96
C VAL A 294 -22.86 -29.08 -26.53
N GLY A 295 -22.91 -27.92 -27.18
CA GLY A 295 -23.81 -26.82 -26.81
C GLY A 295 -23.40 -26.11 -25.52
N SER A 296 -22.10 -26.06 -25.21
CA SER A 296 -21.59 -25.43 -23.98
C SER A 296 -20.57 -24.33 -24.26
N LYS A 297 -20.28 -23.50 -23.25
CA LYS A 297 -19.34 -22.36 -23.37
C LYS A 297 -18.03 -22.66 -22.63
N LYS A 298 -16.93 -22.15 -23.18
CA LYS A 298 -15.58 -22.26 -22.62
C LYS A 298 -15.49 -21.54 -21.26
N LYS A 299 -15.02 -22.26 -20.22
CA LYS A 299 -14.93 -21.75 -18.84
C LYS A 299 -13.51 -21.48 -18.33
N ASP A 300 -12.47 -21.97 -19.00
CA ASP A 300 -11.06 -21.78 -18.59
C ASP A 300 -10.12 -21.71 -19.81
N ARG A 301 -8.81 -21.66 -19.58
CA ARG A 301 -7.75 -21.69 -20.60
C ARG A 301 -7.76 -23.03 -21.33
N THR A 302 -7.49 -22.98 -22.64
CA THR A 302 -7.56 -24.14 -23.56
C THR A 302 -6.73 -25.33 -23.07
N HIS A 303 -5.48 -25.13 -22.65
CA HIS A 303 -4.62 -26.22 -22.18
C HIS A 303 -5.10 -26.86 -20.86
N LYS A 304 -5.80 -26.10 -20.00
CA LYS A 304 -6.38 -26.64 -18.77
C LYS A 304 -7.59 -27.52 -19.05
N ILE A 305 -8.45 -27.08 -19.97
CA ILE A 305 -9.64 -27.85 -20.38
C ILE A 305 -9.22 -29.13 -21.10
N LEU A 306 -8.29 -29.03 -22.04
CA LEU A 306 -7.80 -30.18 -22.81
C LEU A 306 -6.91 -31.12 -21.98
N GLY A 307 -6.31 -30.62 -20.90
CA GLY A 307 -5.37 -31.39 -20.07
C GLY A 307 -3.98 -31.55 -20.69
N TYR A 308 -3.69 -30.87 -21.81
CA TYR A 308 -2.40 -30.88 -22.48
C TYR A 308 -2.08 -29.53 -23.12
N SER A 309 -0.81 -29.25 -23.31
CA SER A 309 -0.29 -28.04 -23.95
C SER A 309 -0.21 -28.19 -25.48
N PRO A 310 -0.11 -27.07 -26.24
CA PRO A 310 0.19 -27.16 -27.67
C PRO A 310 1.48 -27.92 -27.99
N GLN A 311 2.46 -27.93 -27.08
CA GLN A 311 3.69 -28.69 -27.25
C GLN A 311 3.45 -30.20 -27.13
N ASP A 312 2.58 -30.62 -26.20
CA ASP A 312 2.23 -32.03 -26.06
C ASP A 312 1.49 -32.54 -27.30
N LEU A 313 0.60 -31.71 -27.87
CA LEU A 313 -0.04 -32.00 -29.15
C LEU A 313 0.99 -32.11 -30.29
N ARG A 314 1.97 -31.20 -30.35
CA ARG A 314 3.05 -31.28 -31.33
C ARG A 314 3.81 -32.59 -31.21
N ASN A 315 4.27 -32.93 -30.00
CA ASN A 315 5.02 -34.14 -29.72
C ASN A 315 4.22 -35.41 -30.07
N HIS A 316 2.90 -35.39 -29.87
CA HIS A 316 2.00 -36.49 -30.24
C HIS A 316 1.89 -36.62 -31.77
N ILE A 317 1.59 -35.52 -32.46
CA ILE A 317 1.40 -35.51 -33.92
C ILE A 317 2.70 -35.84 -34.65
N GLU A 318 3.86 -35.36 -34.18
CA GLU A 318 5.16 -35.66 -34.78
C GLU A 318 5.54 -37.15 -34.74
N LYS A 319 5.00 -37.89 -33.78
CA LYS A 319 5.18 -39.35 -33.67
C LYS A 319 4.20 -40.13 -34.54
N HIS A 320 3.17 -39.49 -35.07
CA HIS A 320 2.15 -40.16 -35.87
C HIS A 320 2.72 -40.55 -37.24
N PRO A 321 2.53 -41.81 -37.72
CA PRO A 321 3.09 -42.28 -38.99
C PRO A 321 2.78 -41.36 -40.18
N ASN A 322 1.52 -40.93 -40.28
CA ASN A 322 1.06 -40.06 -41.38
C ASN A 322 1.65 -38.65 -41.36
N TYR A 323 2.24 -38.21 -40.24
CA TYR A 323 2.70 -36.82 -40.16
C TYR A 323 3.92 -36.54 -41.03
N LYS A 324 4.77 -37.54 -41.31
CA LYS A 324 5.97 -37.34 -42.13
C LYS A 324 5.64 -36.78 -43.51
N ASP A 325 4.61 -37.33 -44.15
CA ASP A 325 4.19 -36.90 -45.49
C ASP A 325 3.33 -35.62 -45.45
N LEU A 326 2.64 -35.39 -44.33
CA LEU A 326 1.76 -34.23 -44.14
C LEU A 326 2.49 -32.97 -43.63
N LYS A 327 3.70 -33.09 -43.08
CA LYS A 327 4.40 -32.01 -42.37
C LYS A 327 4.51 -30.73 -43.21
N ASN A 328 4.78 -30.87 -44.51
CA ASN A 328 4.98 -29.76 -45.44
C ASN A 328 3.71 -29.46 -46.27
N GLN A 329 2.57 -30.03 -45.91
CA GLN A 329 1.30 -29.89 -46.62
C GLN A 329 0.21 -29.32 -45.71
N THR A 330 -0.93 -28.95 -46.31
CA THR A 330 -2.12 -28.57 -45.54
C THR A 330 -2.79 -29.84 -44.99
N TRP A 331 -2.82 -29.98 -43.67
CA TRP A 331 -3.42 -31.12 -42.98
C TRP A 331 -4.44 -30.69 -41.92
N HIS A 332 -5.37 -31.59 -41.61
CA HIS A 332 -6.46 -31.41 -40.65
C HIS A 332 -6.17 -32.21 -39.38
N LEU A 333 -6.43 -31.59 -38.23
CA LEU A 333 -6.42 -32.30 -36.95
C LEU A 333 -7.83 -32.84 -36.75
N ASP A 334 -7.96 -34.15 -36.66
CA ASP A 334 -9.25 -34.84 -36.61
C ASP A 334 -9.30 -35.85 -35.46
N HIS A 335 -10.50 -36.21 -35.03
CA HIS A 335 -10.71 -37.18 -33.95
C HIS A 335 -10.79 -38.60 -34.49
N ILE A 336 -10.04 -39.57 -33.98
CA ILE A 336 -10.15 -40.99 -34.36
C ILE A 336 -11.60 -41.46 -34.23
N PHE A 337 -12.21 -41.23 -33.08
CA PHE A 337 -13.64 -41.38 -32.83
C PHE A 337 -14.31 -40.00 -32.86
N PRO A 338 -15.32 -39.76 -33.72
CA PRO A 338 -15.93 -38.45 -33.91
C PRO A 338 -16.69 -38.01 -32.66
N ILE A 339 -16.82 -36.69 -32.45
CA ILE A 339 -17.54 -36.13 -31.28
C ILE A 339 -18.95 -36.70 -31.14
N TYR A 340 -19.65 -36.93 -32.26
CA TYR A 340 -20.99 -37.52 -32.26
C TYR A 340 -21.04 -38.88 -31.55
N ALA A 341 -20.01 -39.72 -31.69
CA ALA A 341 -19.93 -41.00 -31.00
C ALA A 341 -19.94 -40.84 -29.48
N PHE A 342 -19.33 -39.78 -28.95
CA PHE A 342 -19.36 -39.49 -27.51
C PHE A 342 -20.74 -39.01 -27.06
N LEU A 343 -21.39 -38.17 -27.86
CA LEU A 343 -22.72 -37.64 -27.57
C LEU A 343 -23.79 -38.73 -27.53
N GLU A 344 -23.69 -39.77 -28.36
CA GLU A 344 -24.58 -40.95 -28.33
C GLU A 344 -24.54 -41.69 -26.97
N TYR A 345 -23.45 -41.55 -26.20
CA TYR A 345 -23.28 -42.13 -24.87
C TYR A 345 -23.40 -41.06 -23.76
N GLY A 346 -23.93 -39.88 -24.06
CA GLY A 346 -24.08 -38.79 -23.08
C GLY A 346 -22.75 -38.18 -22.60
N ILE A 347 -21.62 -38.49 -23.25
CA ILE A 347 -20.30 -38.00 -22.86
C ILE A 347 -20.08 -36.62 -23.47
N THR A 348 -19.92 -35.62 -22.60
CA THR A 348 -19.76 -34.21 -22.99
C THR A 348 -18.45 -33.59 -22.53
N ASP A 349 -17.59 -34.34 -21.83
CA ASP A 349 -16.32 -33.84 -21.31
C ASP A 349 -15.32 -33.55 -22.44
N PRO A 350 -14.96 -32.27 -22.68
CA PRO A 350 -14.02 -31.92 -23.74
C PRO A 350 -12.62 -32.50 -23.54
N LYS A 351 -12.22 -32.82 -22.29
CA LYS A 351 -10.93 -33.40 -21.99
C LYS A 351 -10.82 -34.83 -22.52
N LEU A 352 -11.87 -35.62 -22.31
CA LEU A 352 -11.96 -36.99 -22.82
C LEU A 352 -12.15 -37.01 -24.34
N ILE A 353 -13.07 -36.19 -24.86
CA ILE A 353 -13.35 -36.12 -26.31
C ILE A 353 -12.10 -35.74 -27.11
N ASN A 354 -11.35 -34.75 -26.63
CA ASN A 354 -10.15 -34.23 -27.32
C ASN A 354 -8.85 -34.83 -26.79
N SER A 355 -8.87 -35.99 -26.13
CA SER A 355 -7.63 -36.58 -25.62
C SER A 355 -6.64 -36.84 -26.75
N LEU A 356 -5.33 -36.72 -26.47
CA LEU A 356 -4.28 -36.83 -27.49
C LEU A 356 -4.39 -38.15 -28.29
N ASP A 357 -4.66 -39.26 -27.62
CA ASP A 357 -4.82 -40.56 -28.25
C ASP A 357 -6.11 -40.73 -29.05
N ASN A 358 -7.06 -39.78 -28.96
CA ASN A 358 -8.19 -39.68 -29.87
C ASN A 358 -7.91 -38.67 -31.01
N LEU A 359 -6.72 -38.10 -31.14
CA LEU A 359 -6.41 -37.10 -32.17
C LEU A 359 -5.36 -37.60 -33.16
N GLN A 360 -5.58 -37.32 -34.44
CA GLN A 360 -4.70 -37.73 -35.53
C GLN A 360 -4.59 -36.65 -36.63
N PRO A 361 -3.45 -36.57 -37.34
CA PRO A 361 -3.31 -35.75 -38.53
C PRO A 361 -3.84 -36.51 -39.77
N LEU A 362 -4.67 -35.84 -40.57
CA LEU A 362 -5.17 -36.36 -41.85
C LEU A 362 -5.01 -35.31 -42.96
N SER A 363 -4.87 -35.76 -44.20
CA SER A 363 -5.08 -34.89 -45.36
C SER A 363 -6.54 -34.45 -45.46
N GLY A 364 -6.80 -33.38 -46.23
CA GLY A 364 -8.17 -32.89 -46.45
C GLY A 364 -9.08 -33.93 -47.14
N SER A 365 -8.54 -34.73 -48.05
CA SER A 365 -9.26 -35.81 -48.76
C SER A 365 -9.60 -36.98 -47.83
N GLU A 366 -8.66 -37.41 -46.99
CA GLU A 366 -8.89 -38.48 -46.00
C GLU A 366 -9.94 -38.06 -44.96
N ASN A 367 -9.82 -36.85 -44.43
CA ASN A 367 -10.77 -36.29 -43.48
C ASN A 367 -12.20 -36.25 -44.06
N SER A 368 -12.32 -35.81 -45.32
CA SER A 368 -13.62 -35.76 -46.01
C SER A 368 -14.20 -37.15 -46.25
N SER A 369 -13.35 -38.13 -46.58
CA SER A 369 -13.77 -39.53 -46.83
C SER A 369 -14.23 -40.24 -45.56
N LYS A 370 -13.58 -39.93 -44.44
CA LYS A 370 -13.90 -40.46 -43.12
C LYS A 370 -15.23 -39.94 -42.58
N CYS A 371 -15.47 -38.64 -42.65
CA CYS A 371 -16.68 -38.00 -42.13
C CYS A 371 -16.92 -38.45 -40.66
N ASN A 372 -18.13 -38.93 -40.33
CA ASN A 372 -18.49 -39.44 -39.00
C ASN A 372 -18.39 -40.97 -38.87
N LYS A 373 -17.68 -41.65 -39.77
CA LYS A 373 -17.59 -43.12 -39.75
C LYS A 373 -16.68 -43.58 -38.61
N TYR A 374 -17.18 -44.49 -37.78
CA TYR A 374 -16.40 -45.16 -36.74
C TYR A 374 -16.95 -46.57 -36.46
N LYS A 375 -16.12 -47.45 -35.91
CA LYS A 375 -16.53 -48.79 -35.49
C LYS A 375 -16.94 -48.77 -34.01
N LYS A 376 -18.23 -48.98 -33.73
CA LYS A 376 -18.78 -48.95 -32.36
C LYS A 376 -18.03 -49.85 -31.37
N ARG A 377 -17.70 -51.09 -31.78
CA ARG A 377 -16.95 -52.05 -30.95
C ARG A 377 -15.55 -51.53 -30.56
N ASP A 378 -14.88 -50.79 -31.44
CA ASP A 378 -13.55 -50.25 -31.17
C ASP A 378 -13.64 -49.03 -30.25
N PHE A 379 -14.70 -48.23 -30.39
CA PHE A 379 -14.99 -47.11 -29.50
C PHE A 379 -15.33 -47.57 -28.07
N GLU A 380 -16.20 -48.57 -27.91
CA GLU A 380 -16.54 -49.13 -26.59
C GLU A 380 -15.32 -49.72 -25.88
N LYS A 381 -14.46 -50.43 -26.62
CA LYS A 381 -13.17 -50.91 -26.09
C LYS A 381 -12.25 -49.76 -25.67
N TRP A 382 -12.17 -48.71 -26.47
CA TRP A 382 -11.37 -47.53 -26.15
C TRP A 382 -11.88 -46.82 -24.89
N LEU A 383 -13.20 -46.64 -24.75
CA LEU A 383 -13.83 -46.08 -23.54
C LEU A 383 -13.56 -46.95 -22.30
N ALA A 384 -13.65 -48.28 -22.42
CA ALA A 384 -13.33 -49.20 -21.33
C ALA A 384 -11.87 -49.07 -20.88
N ASN A 385 -10.93 -48.95 -21.83
CA ASN A 385 -9.51 -48.72 -21.54
C ASN A 385 -9.25 -47.36 -20.86
N LYS A 386 -10.14 -46.38 -21.06
CA LYS A 386 -10.12 -45.08 -20.36
C LYS A 386 -10.79 -45.11 -18.98
N GLY A 387 -11.34 -46.25 -18.56
CA GLY A 387 -12.05 -46.38 -17.29
C GLY A 387 -13.45 -45.76 -17.29
N VAL A 388 -14.07 -45.56 -18.46
CA VAL A 388 -15.44 -45.02 -18.57
C VAL A 388 -16.45 -46.15 -18.41
N ASN A 389 -17.30 -46.07 -17.39
CA ASN A 389 -18.32 -47.08 -17.11
C ASN A 389 -19.59 -46.84 -17.95
N LEU A 390 -19.74 -47.62 -19.03
CA LEU A 390 -20.87 -47.48 -19.97
C LEU A 390 -22.24 -47.84 -19.36
N LYS A 391 -22.30 -48.45 -18.16
CA LYS A 391 -23.56 -48.76 -17.46
C LYS A 391 -24.21 -47.55 -16.78
N GLU A 392 -23.45 -46.47 -16.57
CA GLU A 392 -23.91 -45.23 -15.94
C GLU A 392 -24.33 -44.16 -16.97
N CYS A 393 -24.20 -44.46 -18.27
CA CYS A 393 -24.36 -43.51 -19.38
C CYS A 393 -25.68 -43.65 -20.17
N LYS A 394 -26.70 -44.31 -19.61
CA LYS A 394 -28.02 -44.48 -20.25
C LYS A 394 -29.05 -43.48 -19.74
#